data_AF-A0A257NRH4-F1
#
_entry.id   AF-A0A257NRH4-F1
#
_cell.length_a   1.000
_cell.length_b   1.000
_cell.length_c   1.000
_cell.angle_alpha   90.00
_cell.angle_beta   90.00
_cell.angle_gamma   90.00
#
_symmetry.space_group_name_H-M   'P 1'
#
loop_
_entity.id
_entity.type
_entity.pdbx_description
1 polymer ?
#
loop_
_entity_poly.entity_id
_entity_poly.type
_entity_poly.pdbx_seq_one_letter_code
_entity_poly.pdbx_strand_id
1 'polypeptide(L)' 'MNILFLDSATEACTAGLWQNGEIFSHFEIAPRAHTKLLLPMVELLLLEA' A
#
# COMPACT_ATOMS: atom_id res chain seq x y z
N MET A 1 5.68 16.70 -3.89
CA MET A 1 6.03 16.01 -2.62
C MET A 1 5.43 14.63 -2.74
N ASN A 2 6.18 13.60 -2.37
CA ASN A 2 5.76 12.21 -2.58
C ASN A 2 5.74 11.52 -1.22
N ILE A 3 4.63 10.89 -0.87
CA ILE A 3 4.43 10.25 0.44
C ILE A 3 3.96 8.82 0.20
N LEU A 4 4.74 7.85 0.64
CA LEU A 4 4.32 6.46 0.74
C LEU A 4 3.83 6.19 2.16
N PHE A 5 2.65 5.58 2.29
CA PHE A 5 2.05 5.23 3.57
C PHE A 5 1.61 3.76 3.57
N LEU A 6 1.71 3.12 4.74
CA LEU A 6 1.49 1.69 4.93
C LEU A 6 0.73 1.47 6.24
N ASP A 7 -0.24 0.55 6.24
CA ASP A 7 -0.91 0.10 7.46
C ASP A 7 -1.05 -1.42 7.47
N SER A 8 -0.65 -2.02 8.59
CA SER A 8 -0.76 -3.45 8.88
C SER A 8 -1.09 -3.69 10.35
N ALA A 9 -1.68 -2.70 11.04
CA ALA A 9 -1.99 -2.77 12.46
C ALA A 9 -3.23 -3.65 12.77
N THR A 10 -4.00 -3.99 11.74
CA THR A 10 -5.22 -4.80 11.83
C THR A 10 -5.16 -5.98 10.88
N GLU A 11 -6.27 -6.72 10.70
CA GLU A 11 -6.35 -7.78 9.68
C GLU A 11 -6.32 -7.22 8.25
N ALA A 12 -6.48 -5.91 8.07
CA ALA A 12 -6.29 -5.24 6.80
C ALA A 12 -4.80 -4.96 6.53
N CYS A 13 -4.40 -5.14 5.28
CA CYS A 13 -3.12 -4.73 4.73
C CYS A 13 -3.39 -3.60 3.73
N THR A 14 -2.80 -2.44 3.98
CA THR A 14 -2.99 -1.24 3.16
C THR A 14 -1.65 -0.66 2.75
N ALA A 15 -1.54 -0.28 1.49
CA ALA A 15 -0.46 0.57 1.00
C ALA A 15 -1.03 1.72 0.17
N GLY A 16 -0.41 2.88 0.20
CA GLY A 16 -0.79 3.97 -0.69
C GLY A 16 0.34 4.97 -0.93
N LEU A 17 0.23 5.66 -2.05
CA LEU A 17 1.17 6.64 -2.56
C LEU A 17 0.42 7.93 -2.87
N TRP A 18 0.82 9.00 -2.21
CA TRP A 18 0.46 10.35 -2.64
C TRP A 18 1.59 10.91 -3.51
N GLN A 19 1.28 11.23 -4.77
CA GLN A 19 2.23 11.77 -5.74
C GLN A 19 1.57 12.91 -6.51
N ASN A 20 2.21 14.09 -6.52
CA ASN A 20 1.76 15.24 -7.32
C ASN A 20 0.29 15.68 -7.12
N GLY A 21 -0.30 15.41 -5.96
CA GLY A 21 -1.70 15.74 -5.67
C GLY A 21 -2.68 14.58 -5.87
N GLU A 22 -2.23 13.46 -6.44
CA GLU A 22 -3.02 12.25 -6.64
C GLU A 22 -2.73 11.21 -5.57
N ILE A 23 -3.73 10.36 -5.27
CA ILE A 23 -3.61 9.27 -4.31
C ILE A 23 -3.86 7.95 -5.04
N PHE A 24 -2.90 7.06 -4.94
CA PHE A 24 -2.99 5.66 -5.34
C PHE A 24 -3.04 4.82 -4.06
N SER A 25 -3.91 3.82 -3.98
CA SER A 25 -3.96 2.94 -2.82
C SER A 25 -4.44 1.53 -3.17
N HIS A 26 -3.90 0.57 -2.42
CA HIS A 26 -4.31 -0.83 -2.43
C HIS A 26 -4.69 -1.25 -1.02
N PHE A 27 -5.78 -2.02 -0.91
CA PHE A 27 -6.33 -2.51 0.34
C PHE A 27 -6.75 -3.97 0.18
N GLU A 28 -6.38 -4.81 1.14
CA GLU A 28 -6.81 -6.20 1.20
C GLU A 28 -7.02 -6.66 2.65
N ILE A 29 -8.04 -7.47 2.90
CA ILE A 29 -8.19 -8.17 4.18
C ILE A 29 -7.33 -9.43 4.12
N ALA A 30 -6.23 -9.43 4.87
CA ALA A 30 -5.16 -10.39 4.70
C ALA A 30 -4.59 -10.87 6.06
N PRO A 31 -5.40 -11.58 6.86
CA PRO A 31 -4.97 -12.05 8.18
C PRO A 31 -3.74 -12.96 8.04
N ARG A 32 -2.63 -12.59 8.71
CA ARG A 32 -1.32 -13.28 8.71
C ARG A 32 -0.54 -13.23 7.39
N ALA A 33 -1.00 -12.49 6.38
CA ALA A 33 -0.33 -12.39 5.09
C ALA A 33 0.33 -11.03 4.83
N HIS A 34 0.30 -10.09 5.79
CA HIS A 34 0.87 -8.75 5.65
C HIS A 34 2.32 -8.75 5.15
N THR A 35 3.21 -9.57 5.71
CA THR A 35 4.62 -9.63 5.27
C THR A 35 4.80 -10.11 3.83
N LYS A 36 3.85 -10.89 3.31
CA LYS A 36 3.88 -11.39 1.93
C LYS A 36 3.30 -10.37 0.95
N LEU A 37 2.33 -9.57 1.37
CA LEU A 37 1.57 -8.67 0.49
C LEU A 37 2.09 -7.24 0.46
N LEU A 38 2.66 -6.73 1.57
CA LEU A 38 2.99 -5.32 1.70
C LEU A 38 3.99 -4.84 0.64
N LEU A 39 5.08 -5.60 0.41
CA LEU A 39 6.07 -5.26 -0.60
C LEU A 39 5.51 -5.33 -2.03
N PRO A 40 4.81 -6.41 -2.45
CA PRO A 40 4.12 -6.43 -3.74
C PRO A 40 3.13 -5.27 -3.93
N MET A 41 2.36 -4.90 -2.91
CA MET A 41 1.44 -3.76 -2.99
C MET A 41 2.17 -2.44 -3.23
N VAL A 42 3.32 -2.24 -2.59
CA VAL A 42 4.16 -1.06 -2.82
C VAL A 42 4.74 -1.05 -4.24
N GLU A 43 5.22 -2.19 -4.75
CA GLU A 43 5.69 -2.29 -6.13
C GLU A 43 4.61 -1.93 -7.13
N LEU A 44 3.38 -2.41 -6.93
CA LEU A 44 2.24 -2.07 -7.78
C LEU A 44 1.99 -0.56 -7.81
N LEU A 45 1.94 0.09 -6.64
CA LEU A 45 1.73 1.54 -6.56
C LEU A 45 2.83 2.36 -7.23
N LEU A 46 4.08 1.90 -7.16
CA LEU A 46 5.22 2.57 -7.82
C LEU A 46 5.24 2.35 -9.34
N LEU A 47 4.56 1.33 -9.85
CA LEU A 47 4.40 1.09 -11.29
C LEU A 47 3.17 1.81 -11.88
N GLU A 48 2.14 2.04 -11.06
CA GLU A 48 0.87 2.66 -11.47
C GLU A 48 0.90 4.20 -11.46
N ALA A 49 1.82 4.80 -10.72
CA ALA A 49 1.98 6.25 -10.57
C ALA A 49 3.07 6.83 -11.48
#